data_AF-A0A7C1DH21-F1
#
_entry.id   AF-A0A7C1DH21-F1
#
_cell.length_a   1.000
_cell.length_b   1.000
_cell.length_c   1.000
_cell.angle_alpha   90.00
_cell.angle_beta   90.00
_cell.angle_gamma   90.00
#
_symmetry.space_group_name_H-M   'P 1'
#
loop_
_entity.id
_entity.type
_entity.pdbx_description
1 polymer ?
#
loop_
_entity_poly.entity_id
_entity_poly.type
_entity_poly.pdbx_seq_one_letter_code
_entity_poly.pdbx_strand_id
1 'polypeptide(L)'
;MAREWILNSAMNRFQLNFKRNVGPTSESIRQCAPKTIEEWSQYYFRNVRPKEHIESLGKKLYIKITEVIQAEVEEITEQDCIDYMIQLSQIFKEKELQQRTHEKFTNDYGGKVFYVYSAKSGDKKVIVNKEVVGEILQEIERLKK
;
A
#
# COMPACT_ATOMS: atom_id res chain seq x y z
N MET A 1 10.04 16.31 8.09
CA MET A 1 9.83 15.96 6.67
C MET A 1 10.67 14.76 6.21
N ALA A 2 11.96 14.91 5.86
CA ALA A 2 12.76 13.80 5.30
C ALA A 2 12.88 12.59 6.25
N ARG A 3 13.21 12.84 7.52
CA ARG A 3 13.33 11.79 8.55
C ARG A 3 12.01 11.03 8.75
N GLU A 4 10.90 11.74 8.85
CA GLU A 4 9.57 11.12 9.06
C GLU A 4 9.16 10.28 7.86
N TRP A 5 9.48 10.72 6.65
CA TRP A 5 9.22 9.93 5.45
C TRP A 5 9.96 8.59 5.49
N ILE A 6 11.26 8.57 5.84
CA ILE A 6 12.04 7.33 5.96
C ILE A 6 11.43 6.42 7.02
N LEU A 7 11.13 6.97 8.21
CA LEU A 7 10.56 6.19 9.31
C LEU A 7 9.21 5.59 8.93
N ASN A 8 8.34 6.35 8.28
CA ASN A 8 7.02 5.88 7.84
C ASN A 8 7.13 4.83 6.74
N SER A 9 8.00 5.03 5.75
CA SER A 9 8.25 4.06 4.68
C SER A 9 8.75 2.73 5.24
N ALA A 10 9.74 2.77 6.15
CA ALA A 10 10.28 1.59 6.79
C ALA A 10 9.25 0.89 7.71
N MET A 11 8.49 1.66 8.52
CA MET A 11 7.43 1.09 9.36
C MET A 11 6.38 0.36 8.54
N ASN A 12 5.93 0.93 7.42
CA ASN A 12 4.95 0.30 6.54
C ASN A 12 5.52 -0.95 5.87
N ARG A 13 6.73 -0.86 5.32
CA ARG A 13 7.41 -1.98 4.64
C ARG A 13 7.54 -3.20 5.55
N PHE A 14 8.01 -2.98 6.78
CA PHE A 14 8.15 -4.05 7.79
C PHE A 14 6.90 -4.24 8.64
N GLN A 15 5.82 -3.52 8.32
CA GLN A 15 4.50 -3.60 8.93
C GLN A 15 4.52 -3.45 10.46
N LEU A 16 5.48 -2.69 10.99
CA LEU A 16 5.66 -2.49 12.43
C LEU A 16 4.52 -1.66 13.04
N ASN A 17 3.86 -0.84 12.21
CA ASN A 17 2.69 -0.03 12.57
C ASN A 17 1.35 -0.78 12.42
N PHE A 18 1.33 -2.05 12.02
CA PHE A 18 0.07 -2.78 11.79
C PHE A 18 -0.60 -3.19 13.11
N LYS A 19 -1.93 -3.38 13.07
CA LYS A 19 -2.78 -3.73 14.23
C LYS A 19 -2.22 -4.87 15.09
N ARG A 20 -1.58 -5.88 14.50
CA ARG A 20 -0.96 -6.98 15.27
C ARG A 20 0.15 -6.49 16.22
N ASN A 21 0.92 -5.49 15.80
CA ASN A 21 2.04 -4.95 16.54
C ASN A 21 1.62 -3.85 17.51
N VAL A 22 0.84 -2.87 17.04
CA VAL A 22 0.47 -1.68 17.84
C VAL A 22 -0.95 -1.72 18.42
N GLY A 23 -1.70 -2.80 18.18
CA GLY A 23 -3.09 -2.93 18.62
C GLY A 23 -4.08 -2.14 17.74
N PRO A 24 -5.40 -2.25 18.02
CA PRO A 24 -6.44 -1.52 17.31
C PRO A 24 -6.52 -0.07 17.80
N THR A 25 -5.53 0.76 17.46
CA THR A 25 -5.38 2.13 17.98
C THR A 25 -6.65 2.98 17.84
N SER A 26 -7.26 3.04 16.65
CA SER A 26 -8.47 3.86 16.43
C SER A 26 -9.67 3.39 17.25
N GLU A 27 -9.82 2.09 17.46
CA GLU A 27 -10.89 1.52 18.30
C GLU A 27 -10.64 1.83 19.77
N SER A 28 -9.40 1.68 20.21
CA SER A 28 -8.98 1.93 21.59
C SER A 28 -9.13 3.41 21.96
N ILE A 29 -8.84 4.33 21.02
CA ILE A 29 -9.08 5.77 21.21
C ILE A 29 -10.57 6.06 21.39
N ARG A 30 -11.45 5.41 20.60
CA ARG A 30 -12.91 5.59 20.77
C ARG A 30 -13.41 5.08 22.12
N GLN A 31 -12.87 3.97 22.61
CA GLN A 31 -13.23 3.41 23.93
C GLN A 31 -12.75 4.29 25.08
N CYS A 32 -11.52 4.81 24.99
CA CYS A 32 -10.93 5.66 26.03
C CYS A 32 -11.49 7.10 26.00
N ALA A 33 -11.86 7.61 24.82
CA ALA A 33 -12.24 9.01 24.59
C ALA A 33 -11.32 10.02 25.33
N PRO A 34 -9.97 9.92 25.17
CA PRO A 34 -9.03 10.71 25.94
C PRO A 34 -9.13 12.20 25.59
N LYS A 35 -8.99 13.06 26.59
CA LYS A 35 -8.97 14.52 26.42
C LYS A 35 -7.56 15.07 26.26
N THR A 36 -6.55 14.30 26.69
CA THR A 36 -5.14 14.67 26.60
C THR A 36 -4.30 13.54 26.04
N ILE A 37 -3.10 13.88 25.58
CA ILE A 37 -2.11 12.90 25.10
C ILE A 37 -1.64 12.02 26.26
N GLU A 38 -1.53 12.58 27.46
CA GLU A 38 -1.11 11.88 28.67
C GLU A 38 -2.13 10.81 29.08
N GLU A 39 -3.43 11.15 29.08
CA GLU A 39 -4.51 10.19 29.33
C GLU A 39 -4.48 9.05 28.32
N TRP A 40 -4.31 9.38 27.02
CA TRP A 40 -4.19 8.39 25.98
C TRP A 40 -2.97 7.48 26.17
N SER A 41 -1.81 8.06 26.44
CA SER A 41 -0.55 7.35 26.65
C SER A 41 -0.66 6.35 27.79
N GLN A 42 -1.19 6.78 28.94
CA GLN A 42 -1.41 5.91 30.10
C GLN A 42 -2.40 4.78 29.78
N TYR A 43 -3.52 5.09 29.13
CA TYR A 43 -4.50 4.07 28.73
C TYR A 43 -3.89 3.06 27.75
N TYR A 44 -3.19 3.55 26.73
CA TYR A 44 -2.60 2.72 25.69
C TYR A 44 -1.58 1.74 26.27
N PHE A 45 -0.65 2.24 27.10
CA PHE A 45 0.39 1.41 27.68
C PHE A 45 -0.12 0.41 28.72
N ARG A 46 -1.24 0.73 29.37
CA ARG A 46 -1.90 -0.17 30.32
C ARG A 46 -2.76 -1.24 29.64
N ASN A 47 -3.51 -0.87 28.59
CA ASN A 47 -4.61 -1.70 28.09
C ASN A 47 -4.41 -2.24 26.67
N VAL A 48 -3.55 -1.62 25.85
CA VAL A 48 -3.41 -1.97 24.43
C VAL A 48 -2.10 -2.68 24.16
N ARG A 49 -0.97 -2.02 24.47
CA ARG A 49 0.38 -2.58 24.32
C ARG A 49 1.31 -1.99 25.37
N PRO A 50 2.09 -2.81 26.10
CA PRO A 50 3.03 -2.29 27.09
C PRO A 50 4.12 -1.43 26.44
N LYS A 51 4.66 -0.47 27.20
CA LYS A 51 5.65 0.48 26.71
C LYS A 51 6.90 -0.22 26.19
N GLU A 52 7.34 -1.25 26.90
CA GLU A 52 8.51 -2.06 26.60
C GLU A 52 8.37 -2.75 25.23
N HIS A 53 7.15 -3.16 24.87
CA HIS A 53 6.88 -3.73 23.55
C HIS A 53 7.03 -2.69 22.45
N ILE A 54 6.51 -1.48 22.63
CA ILE A 54 6.66 -0.39 21.65
C ILE A 54 8.13 0.03 21.51
N GLU A 55 8.86 0.10 22.62
CA GLU A 55 10.31 0.34 22.60
C GLU A 55 11.05 -0.76 21.83
N SER A 56 10.65 -2.03 22.01
CA SER A 56 11.22 -3.14 21.24
C SER A 56 10.95 -3.03 19.74
N LEU A 57 9.78 -2.53 19.34
CA LEU A 57 9.46 -2.26 17.93
C LEU A 57 10.32 -1.12 17.38
N GLY A 58 10.59 -0.09 18.19
CA GLY A 58 11.52 0.99 17.84
C GLY A 58 12.95 0.49 17.61
N LYS A 59 13.45 -0.40 18.48
CA LYS A 59 14.77 -1.04 18.30
C LYS A 59 14.81 -1.91 17.04
N LYS A 60 13.73 -2.65 16.75
CA LYS A 60 13.61 -3.41 15.49
C LYS A 60 13.60 -2.50 14.27
N LEU A 61 12.86 -1.38 14.32
CA LEU A 61 12.83 -0.39 13.23
C LEU A 61 14.21 0.17 12.94
N TYR A 62 14.99 0.48 13.99
CA TYR A 62 16.37 0.94 13.85
C TYR A 62 17.22 -0.07 13.07
N ILE A 63 17.29 -1.32 13.53
CA ILE A 63 18.02 -2.41 12.84
C ILE A 63 17.57 -2.56 11.40
N LYS A 64 16.26 -2.54 11.15
CA LYS A 64 15.70 -2.65 9.80
C LYS A 64 16.13 -1.52 8.88
N ILE A 65 16.29 -0.31 9.38
CA ILE A 65 16.76 0.83 8.58
C ILE A 65 18.28 0.75 8.38
N THR A 66 19.05 0.57 9.45
CA THR A 66 20.51 0.71 9.42
C THR A 66 21.24 -0.51 8.89
N GLU A 67 20.63 -1.69 8.94
CA GLU A 67 21.26 -2.91 8.42
C GLU A 67 20.60 -3.35 7.12
N VAL A 68 19.27 -3.55 7.14
CA VAL A 68 18.57 -4.15 5.99
C VAL A 68 18.38 -3.13 4.86
N ILE A 69 17.70 -2.00 5.12
CA ILE A 69 17.46 -1.00 4.07
C ILE A 69 18.78 -0.42 3.58
N GLN A 70 19.74 -0.16 4.49
CA GLN A 70 21.04 0.37 4.09
C GLN A 70 21.76 -0.58 3.12
N ALA A 71 21.89 -1.87 3.45
CA ALA A 71 22.54 -2.85 2.57
C ALA A 71 21.81 -2.96 1.22
N GLU A 72 20.48 -3.02 1.23
CA GLU A 72 19.70 -3.06 -0.01
C GLU A 72 19.86 -1.80 -0.87
N VAL A 73 20.00 -0.62 -0.25
CA VAL A 73 20.25 0.63 -0.99
C VAL A 73 21.67 0.66 -1.56
N GLU A 74 22.65 0.11 -0.84
CA GLU A 74 24.03 -0.01 -1.32
C GLU A 74 24.15 -0.95 -2.53
N GLU A 75 23.25 -1.92 -2.68
CA GLU A 75 23.18 -2.83 -3.83
C GLU A 75 22.55 -2.20 -5.08
N ILE A 76 21.81 -1.08 -4.95
CA ILE A 76 21.14 -0.43 -6.09
C ILE A 76 22.17 0.30 -6.95
N THR A 77 22.19 -0.01 -8.25
CA THR A 77 23.01 0.68 -9.23
C THR A 77 22.26 1.81 -9.93
N GLU A 78 23.00 2.71 -10.58
CA GLU A 78 22.41 3.73 -11.45
C GLU A 78 21.61 3.09 -12.60
N GLN A 79 22.11 1.97 -13.15
CA GLN A 79 21.43 1.25 -14.22
C GLN A 79 20.08 0.68 -13.75
N ASP A 80 19.99 0.14 -12.54
CA ASP A 80 18.71 -0.33 -11.98
C ASP A 80 17.68 0.80 -11.90
N CYS A 81 18.12 2.00 -11.50
CA CYS A 81 17.28 3.18 -11.46
C CYS A 81 16.81 3.59 -12.87
N ILE A 82 17.71 3.62 -13.85
CA ILE A 82 17.40 3.95 -15.25
C ILE A 82 16.42 2.94 -15.83
N ASP A 83 16.68 1.64 -15.65
CA ASP A 83 15.86 0.55 -16.16
C ASP A 83 14.45 0.59 -15.54
N TYR A 84 14.35 0.85 -14.23
CA TYR A 84 13.07 1.03 -13.57
C TYR A 84 12.28 2.21 -14.16
N MET A 85 12.94 3.35 -14.42
CA MET A 85 12.30 4.51 -15.05
C MET A 85 11.87 4.25 -16.51
N ILE A 86 12.69 3.52 -17.28
CA ILE A 86 12.34 3.12 -18.65
C ILE A 86 11.17 2.14 -18.62
N GLN A 87 11.15 1.17 -17.70
CA GLN A 87 10.05 0.22 -17.56
C GLN A 87 8.72 0.94 -17.32
N LEU A 88 8.70 1.99 -16.49
CA LEU A 88 7.49 2.80 -16.28
C LEU A 88 6.99 3.46 -17.57
N SER A 89 7.88 3.87 -18.48
CA SER A 89 7.49 4.41 -19.79
C SER A 89 6.90 3.34 -20.72
N GLN A 90 7.15 2.07 -20.44
CA GLN A 90 6.69 0.92 -21.19
C GLN A 90 5.47 0.23 -20.57
N ILE A 91 4.80 0.87 -19.60
CA ILE A 91 3.63 0.33 -18.91
C ILE A 91 2.50 -0.11 -19.86
N PHE A 92 2.45 0.43 -21.08
CA PHE A 92 1.50 -0.02 -22.11
C PHE A 92 1.74 -1.47 -22.57
N LYS A 93 2.98 -1.97 -22.53
CA LYS A 93 3.31 -3.38 -22.81
C LYS A 93 2.83 -4.31 -21.70
N GLU A 94 2.61 -3.78 -20.51
CA GLU A 94 2.11 -4.54 -19.37
C GLU A 94 0.72 -5.14 -19.67
N LYS A 95 -0.06 -4.49 -20.56
CA LYS A 95 -1.33 -5.03 -21.06
C LYS A 95 -1.17 -6.42 -21.68
N GLU A 96 -0.15 -6.60 -22.52
CA GLU A 96 0.15 -7.87 -23.18
C GLU A 96 0.73 -8.88 -22.18
N LEU A 97 1.56 -8.42 -21.25
CA LEU A 97 2.19 -9.28 -20.25
C LEU A 97 1.18 -9.83 -19.22
N GLN A 98 0.24 -9.01 -18.79
CA GLN A 98 -0.84 -9.37 -17.86
C GLN A 98 -1.97 -10.15 -18.53
N GLN A 99 -1.94 -10.35 -19.85
CA GLN A 99 -2.98 -11.12 -20.55
C GLN A 99 -3.13 -12.52 -19.95
N ARG A 100 -2.02 -13.20 -19.64
CA ARG A 100 -2.04 -14.54 -19.04
C ARG A 100 -2.69 -14.55 -17.65
N THR A 101 -2.43 -13.54 -16.82
CA THR A 101 -3.03 -13.47 -15.48
C THR A 101 -4.52 -13.13 -15.56
N HIS A 102 -4.93 -12.33 -16.54
CA HIS A 102 -6.33 -11.99 -16.78
C HIS A 102 -7.12 -13.19 -17.31
N GLU A 103 -6.54 -13.96 -18.23
CA GLU A 103 -7.10 -15.24 -18.69
C GLU A 103 -7.25 -16.21 -17.52
N LYS A 104 -6.21 -16.34 -16.69
CA LYS A 104 -6.27 -17.16 -15.49
C LYS A 104 -7.37 -16.72 -14.53
N PHE A 105 -7.48 -15.43 -14.22
CA PHE A 105 -8.55 -14.89 -13.38
C PHE A 105 -9.93 -15.22 -13.95
N THR A 106 -10.10 -15.07 -15.27
CA THR A 106 -11.36 -15.38 -15.95
C THR A 106 -11.70 -16.85 -15.85
N ASN A 107 -10.72 -17.75 -16.00
CA ASN A 107 -10.92 -19.19 -15.85
C ASN A 107 -11.24 -19.60 -14.40
N ASP A 108 -10.55 -19.02 -13.43
CA ASP A 108 -10.66 -19.39 -12.02
C ASP A 108 -11.95 -18.84 -11.37
N TYR A 109 -12.38 -17.64 -11.78
CA TYR A 109 -13.47 -16.90 -11.11
C TYR A 109 -14.65 -16.56 -12.04
N GLY A 110 -14.53 -16.84 -13.34
CA GLY A 110 -15.61 -16.66 -14.30
C GLY A 110 -15.94 -15.21 -14.66
N GLY A 111 -15.16 -14.22 -14.23
CA GLY A 111 -15.36 -12.79 -14.53
C GLY A 111 -14.24 -12.20 -15.39
N LYS A 112 -14.54 -11.16 -16.17
CA LYS A 112 -13.54 -10.46 -17.00
C LYS A 112 -12.78 -9.37 -16.23
N VAL A 113 -11.53 -9.14 -16.64
CA VAL A 113 -10.68 -8.04 -16.17
C VAL A 113 -10.64 -6.94 -17.22
N PHE A 114 -10.79 -5.67 -16.79
CA PHE A 114 -10.87 -4.51 -17.67
C PHE A 114 -9.74 -3.52 -17.39
N TYR A 115 -9.21 -2.88 -18.44
CA TYR A 115 -8.27 -1.78 -18.31
C TYR A 115 -9.00 -0.44 -18.40
N VAL A 116 -8.85 0.41 -17.38
CA VAL A 116 -9.39 1.77 -17.37
C VAL A 116 -8.24 2.76 -17.46
N TYR A 117 -8.14 3.44 -18.60
CA TYR A 117 -7.19 4.52 -18.80
C TYR A 117 -7.84 5.84 -18.41
N SER A 118 -7.18 6.58 -17.53
CA SER A 118 -7.65 7.91 -17.12
C SER A 118 -6.56 8.95 -17.37
N ALA A 119 -6.93 10.10 -17.90
CA ALA A 119 -6.06 11.26 -18.06
C ALA A 119 -6.58 12.44 -17.23
N LYS A 120 -5.68 13.33 -16.82
CA LYS A 120 -6.06 14.58 -16.15
C LYS A 120 -6.60 15.56 -17.20
N SER A 121 -7.78 16.11 -16.96
CA SER A 121 -8.41 17.16 -17.75
C SER A 121 -8.83 18.28 -16.79
N GLY A 122 -8.07 19.38 -16.78
CA GLY A 122 -8.16 20.39 -15.71
C GLY A 122 -7.88 19.77 -14.34
N ASP A 123 -8.77 19.98 -13.37
CA ASP A 123 -8.65 19.44 -12.01
C ASP A 123 -9.29 18.05 -11.82
N LYS A 124 -9.80 17.44 -12.90
CA LYS A 124 -10.51 16.16 -12.83
C LYS A 124 -9.74 15.06 -13.57
N LYS A 125 -9.85 13.81 -13.10
CA LYS A 125 -9.47 12.63 -13.89
C LYS A 125 -10.66 12.20 -14.73
N VAL A 126 -10.43 11.96 -16.02
CA VAL A 126 -11.45 11.55 -16.98
C VAL A 126 -11.00 10.23 -17.61
N ILE A 127 -11.92 9.27 -17.72
CA ILE A 127 -11.69 8.00 -18.44
C ILE A 127 -11.54 8.33 -19.94
N VAL A 128 -10.43 7.92 -20.54
CA VAL A 128 -10.15 8.20 -21.96
C VAL A 128 -10.66 7.10 -22.88
N ASN A 129 -10.62 5.84 -22.43
CA ASN A 129 -11.13 4.68 -23.16
C ASN A 129 -12.60 4.42 -22.78
N LYS A 130 -13.48 5.34 -23.17
CA LYS A 130 -14.88 5.37 -22.71
C LYS A 130 -15.67 4.09 -23.05
N GLU A 131 -15.27 3.36 -24.08
CA GLU A 131 -15.84 2.08 -24.48
C GLU A 131 -15.80 1.03 -23.35
N VAL A 132 -14.80 1.09 -22.47
CA VAL A 132 -14.66 0.15 -21.34
C VAL A 132 -15.86 0.20 -20.40
N VAL A 133 -16.51 1.35 -20.29
CA VAL A 133 -17.73 1.49 -19.46
C VAL A 133 -18.84 0.61 -20.01
N GLY A 134 -18.99 0.55 -21.33
CA GLY A 134 -19.96 -0.33 -21.99
C GLY A 134 -19.64 -1.81 -21.78
N GLU A 135 -18.36 -2.20 -21.90
CA GLU A 135 -17.92 -3.57 -21.67
C GLU A 135 -18.15 -4.02 -20.22
N ILE A 136 -17.88 -3.15 -19.24
CA ILE A 136 -18.15 -3.40 -17.82
C ILE A 136 -19.65 -3.59 -17.60
N LEU A 137 -20.50 -2.73 -18.17
CA LEU A 137 -21.96 -2.85 -18.03
C LEU A 137 -22.49 -4.17 -18.61
N GLN A 138 -21.98 -4.58 -19.78
CA GLN A 138 -22.34 -5.87 -20.39
C GLN A 138 -21.91 -7.05 -19.52
N GLU A 139 -20.72 -6.98 -18.94
CA GLU A 139 -20.22 -8.04 -18.06
C GLU A 139 -20.99 -8.13 -16.74
N ILE A 140 -21.35 -6.98 -16.16
CA ILE A 140 -22.26 -6.95 -15.00
C ILE A 140 -23.58 -7.65 -15.33
N GLU A 141 -24.14 -7.40 -16.51
CA GLU A 141 -25.40 -8.04 -16.92
C GLU A 141 -25.23 -9.54 -17.19
N ARG A 142 -24.08 -9.96 -17.74
CA ARG A 142 -23.75 -11.38 -17.91
C ARG A 142 -23.64 -12.11 -16.58
N LEU A 143 -23.02 -11.48 -15.57
CA LEU A 143 -22.79 -12.05 -14.24
C LEU A 143 -24.04 -12.10 -13.35
N LYS A 144 -25.11 -11.37 -13.70
CA LYS A 144 -26.40 -11.45 -13.01
C LYS A 144 -27.24 -12.67 -13.41
N LYS A 145 -26.88 -13.35 -14.50
CA LYS A 145 -27.53 -14.59 -14.95
C LYS A 145 -26.96 -15.79 -14.19
#